data_AF-D2R9A6-F1
#
_entry.id   AF-D2R9A6-F1
#
_cell.length_a   1.000
_cell.length_b   1.000
_cell.length_c   1.000
_cell.angle_alpha   90.00
_cell.angle_beta   90.00
_cell.angle_gamma   90.00
#
_symmetry.space_group_name_H-M   'P 1'
#
loop_
_entity.id
_entity.type
_entity.pdbx_description
1 polymer ?
#
loop_
_entity_poly.entity_id
_entity_poly.type
_entity_poly.pdbx_seq_one_letter_code
_entity_poly.pdbx_strand_id
1 'polypeptide(L)'
;MKVHPQDLGSARNRLVLLTGALAVWVASFSAATFAEDAQPTETKAAAEVAADSKAAKQPNDWLRVRRDEKKQPLALETSIVRFVSQDPEKKDLSVDLIGAVHIGDQAYYETLNKKFAEYDVVLYELVAPEGTRIPKGGRKSAPAHPIAAMQVGMQTMLGLAFQLDHIDYTPDNLVHADMTPEEMTKSMESNNESTSRTVLRAIGQAMAQQASAGQKGGNGSGDIGILMDMLFTTDPAQRAHKMKLNMAGQFENLEGQMFIFEGDNGSTIINLRNKKALEVLDKQLASGKKKIGIFYGAGHLADFADRLTSDYKLEKSSVEWLEAWSLLPPKSGSKPAPAQPDAEAKPDAAPAEDSPAKAS
;
A
#
# COMPACT_ATOMS: atom_id res chain seq x y z
N MET A 1 4.64 -82.81 -17.88
CA MET A 1 3.61 -83.59 -17.17
C MET A 1 2.80 -82.60 -16.33
N LYS A 2 1.50 -82.46 -16.66
CA LYS A 2 0.35 -82.00 -15.85
C LYS A 2 0.42 -80.69 -15.02
N VAL A 3 -0.37 -79.70 -15.50
CA VAL A 3 -1.34 -78.77 -14.84
C VAL A 3 -1.74 -79.15 -13.38
N HIS A 4 -2.09 -78.31 -12.39
CA HIS A 4 -2.89 -77.06 -12.26
C HIS A 4 -2.97 -76.71 -10.71
N PRO A 5 -3.82 -75.78 -10.16
CA PRO A 5 -3.88 -74.30 -10.21
C PRO A 5 -3.97 -73.62 -8.79
N GLN A 6 -4.24 -72.30 -8.81
CA GLN A 6 -4.71 -71.37 -7.74
C GLN A 6 -3.58 -70.51 -7.13
N ASP A 7 -3.58 -69.17 -7.23
CA ASP A 7 -4.71 -68.25 -7.27
C ASP A 7 -4.40 -67.00 -8.14
N LEU A 8 -5.36 -66.63 -9.00
CA LEU A 8 -5.36 -65.41 -9.79
C LEU A 8 -5.95 -64.27 -8.95
N GLY A 9 -5.20 -63.21 -8.69
CA GLY A 9 -5.85 -62.01 -8.16
C GLY A 9 -4.97 -60.90 -7.61
N SER A 10 -4.02 -60.36 -8.38
CA SER A 10 -3.62 -58.94 -8.25
C SER A 10 -2.57 -58.51 -9.29
N ALA A 11 -2.96 -58.44 -10.57
CA ALA A 11 -2.06 -57.89 -11.60
C ALA A 11 -2.83 -57.22 -12.73
N ARG A 12 -3.81 -56.37 -12.39
CA ARG A 12 -4.43 -55.41 -13.32
C ARG A 12 -4.52 -54.07 -12.63
N ASN A 13 -3.38 -53.40 -12.45
CA ASN A 13 -3.28 -51.95 -12.34
C ASN A 13 -1.82 -51.56 -12.19
N ARG A 14 -1.10 -51.55 -13.32
CA ARG A 14 0.01 -50.65 -13.60
C ARG A 14 0.48 -50.92 -15.04
N LEU A 15 0.57 -49.84 -15.81
CA LEU A 15 1.34 -49.67 -17.04
C LEU A 15 0.61 -49.88 -18.39
N VAL A 16 -0.07 -48.82 -18.85
CA VAL A 16 -0.08 -48.27 -20.24
C VAL A 16 -0.49 -46.78 -20.06
N LEU A 17 0.42 -45.83 -19.82
CA LEU A 17 1.21 -45.03 -20.78
C LEU A 17 0.48 -44.61 -22.08
N LEU A 18 0.47 -43.29 -22.30
CA LEU A 18 0.51 -42.56 -23.57
C LEU A 18 -0.75 -41.78 -24.03
N THR A 19 -0.56 -40.45 -24.05
CA THR A 19 -0.90 -39.49 -25.11
C THR A 19 -2.37 -39.18 -25.43
N GLY A 20 -2.78 -37.96 -25.05
CA GLY A 20 -3.08 -36.87 -25.99
C GLY A 20 -4.36 -36.93 -26.85
N ALA A 21 -5.03 -35.76 -26.91
CA ALA A 21 -6.07 -35.34 -27.87
C ALA A 21 -7.46 -35.98 -27.67
N LEU A 22 -8.61 -35.34 -27.90
CA LEU A 22 -9.05 -33.99 -28.24
C LEU A 22 -10.60 -34.11 -28.38
N ALA A 23 -11.33 -33.05 -28.06
CA ALA A 23 -12.66 -32.70 -28.60
C ALA A 23 -13.94 -33.50 -28.22
N VAL A 24 -14.86 -32.73 -27.61
CA VAL A 24 -16.30 -32.58 -27.95
C VAL A 24 -17.21 -33.80 -27.74
N TRP A 25 -18.16 -33.67 -26.81
CA TRP A 25 -19.58 -33.89 -27.09
C TRP A 25 -20.43 -32.96 -26.19
N VAL A 26 -21.19 -32.09 -26.84
CA VAL A 26 -22.21 -31.20 -26.28
C VAL A 26 -23.47 -32.03 -25.97
N ALA A 27 -24.09 -31.82 -24.81
CA ALA A 27 -25.51 -32.12 -24.65
C ALA A 27 -26.14 -31.21 -23.59
N SER A 28 -26.95 -30.29 -24.11
CA SER A 28 -27.97 -29.47 -23.48
C SER A 28 -28.71 -30.15 -22.32
N PHE A 29 -28.92 -29.42 -21.23
CA PHE A 29 -30.11 -29.60 -20.41
C PHE A 29 -30.73 -28.24 -20.11
N SER A 30 -31.98 -28.10 -20.57
CA SER A 30 -32.79 -26.89 -20.53
C SER A 30 -33.10 -26.42 -19.10
N ALA A 31 -33.24 -25.11 -18.97
CA ALA A 31 -33.84 -24.45 -17.83
C ALA A 31 -35.37 -24.69 -17.77
N ALA A 32 -35.85 -25.06 -16.58
CA ALA A 32 -37.22 -25.02 -16.04
C ALA A 32 -37.21 -26.01 -14.86
N THR A 33 -37.50 -25.72 -13.59
CA THR A 33 -38.31 -24.71 -12.92
C THR A 33 -38.07 -24.94 -11.43
N PHE A 34 -37.60 -23.95 -10.67
CA PHE A 34 -37.93 -23.76 -9.26
C PHE A 34 -37.69 -22.28 -8.95
N ALA A 35 -38.70 -21.47 -9.26
CA ALA A 35 -38.91 -20.21 -8.60
C ALA A 35 -40.04 -20.46 -7.60
N GLU A 36 -39.76 -20.37 -6.31
CA GLU A 36 -40.69 -19.79 -5.33
C GLU A 36 -39.93 -19.47 -4.03
N ASP A 37 -40.16 -18.27 -3.51
CA ASP A 37 -39.77 -17.73 -2.19
C ASP A 37 -38.29 -17.46 -1.85
N ALA A 38 -37.73 -16.42 -2.49
CA ALA A 38 -36.73 -15.56 -1.82
C ALA A 38 -37.20 -14.09 -1.89
N GLN A 39 -37.30 -13.46 -0.71
CA GLN A 39 -37.91 -12.15 -0.48
C GLN A 39 -37.15 -10.97 -1.16
N PRO A 40 -37.80 -9.81 -1.40
CA PRO A 40 -37.24 -8.69 -2.19
C PRO A 40 -36.18 -7.84 -1.48
N THR A 41 -35.74 -8.21 -0.28
CA THR A 41 -34.89 -7.37 0.58
C THR A 41 -33.40 -7.47 0.25
N GLU A 42 -32.92 -8.57 -0.33
CA GLU A 42 -31.49 -8.76 -0.64
C GLU A 42 -31.04 -8.05 -1.93
N THR A 43 -31.95 -7.88 -2.90
CA THR A 43 -31.65 -7.25 -4.18
C THR A 43 -31.39 -5.74 -4.03
N LYS A 44 -31.98 -5.10 -3.02
CA LYS A 44 -31.80 -3.65 -2.79
C LYS A 44 -30.44 -3.35 -2.17
N ALA A 45 -29.99 -4.16 -1.20
CA ALA A 45 -28.67 -4.01 -0.58
C ALA A 45 -27.54 -4.32 -1.59
N ALA A 46 -27.70 -5.32 -2.45
CA ALA A 46 -26.73 -5.61 -3.51
C ALA A 46 -26.70 -4.52 -4.61
N ALA A 47 -27.84 -3.90 -4.91
CA ALA A 47 -27.94 -2.81 -5.89
C ALA A 47 -27.40 -1.49 -5.36
N GLU A 48 -27.52 -1.19 -4.06
CA GLU A 48 -26.91 -0.01 -3.42
C GLU A 48 -25.38 -0.13 -3.40
N VAL A 49 -24.84 -1.30 -3.05
CA VAL A 49 -23.38 -1.57 -3.06
C VAL A 49 -22.81 -1.58 -4.49
N ALA A 50 -23.60 -1.99 -5.49
CA ALA A 50 -23.19 -1.95 -6.90
C ALA A 50 -23.33 -0.56 -7.55
N ALA A 51 -24.20 0.31 -7.03
CA ALA A 51 -24.38 1.68 -7.52
C ALA A 51 -23.23 2.60 -7.08
N ASP A 52 -22.65 2.38 -5.89
CA ASP A 52 -21.45 3.11 -5.44
C ASP A 52 -20.17 2.74 -6.21
N SER A 53 -20.15 1.58 -6.87
CA SER A 53 -19.04 1.14 -7.74
C SER A 53 -18.93 1.90 -9.07
N LYS A 54 -19.80 2.89 -9.34
CA LYS A 54 -19.77 3.71 -10.56
C LYS A 54 -19.49 5.19 -10.30
N ALA A 55 -18.77 5.51 -9.23
CA ALA A 55 -18.08 6.80 -9.15
C ALA A 55 -17.11 6.94 -10.34
N ALA A 56 -17.28 7.99 -11.13
CA ALA A 56 -16.42 8.32 -12.26
C ALA A 56 -14.96 8.36 -11.80
N LYS A 57 -14.06 7.72 -12.56
CA LYS A 57 -12.62 7.65 -12.30
C LYS A 57 -12.07 9.09 -12.25
N GLN A 58 -11.98 9.68 -11.06
CA GLN A 58 -11.35 10.97 -10.87
C GLN A 58 -9.90 10.87 -11.36
N PRO A 59 -9.33 11.94 -11.96
CA PRO A 59 -7.90 11.94 -12.27
C PRO A 59 -7.12 11.67 -10.98
N ASN A 60 -6.31 10.61 -10.96
CA ASN A 60 -5.47 10.31 -9.80
C ASN A 60 -4.34 11.35 -9.76
N ASP A 61 -4.54 12.37 -8.92
CA ASP A 61 -3.59 13.45 -8.68
C ASP A 61 -2.46 13.03 -7.73
N TRP A 62 -2.46 11.80 -7.21
CA TRP A 62 -1.66 11.38 -6.05
C TRP A 62 -0.56 10.39 -6.40
N LEU A 63 -0.85 9.47 -7.32
CA LEU A 63 0.03 8.39 -7.74
C LEU A 63 -0.21 8.06 -9.21
N ARG A 64 0.86 7.93 -10.01
CA ARG A 64 0.72 7.56 -11.43
C ARG A 64 1.90 6.77 -11.94
N VAL A 65 1.69 6.05 -13.03
CA VAL A 65 2.78 5.52 -13.86
C VAL A 65 3.02 6.47 -15.04
N ARG A 66 4.13 7.22 -15.00
CA ARG A 66 4.57 8.05 -16.12
C ARG A 66 5.03 7.17 -17.26
N ARG A 67 4.56 7.47 -18.48
CA ARG A 67 4.86 6.70 -19.69
C ARG A 67 5.41 7.60 -20.79
N ASP A 68 6.18 7.02 -21.71
CA ASP A 68 6.62 7.70 -22.93
C ASP A 68 5.51 7.76 -24.00
N GLU A 69 5.82 8.36 -25.15
CA GLU A 69 4.91 8.43 -26.31
C GLU A 69 4.46 7.06 -26.83
N LYS A 70 5.25 6.02 -26.58
CA LYS A 70 4.97 4.63 -26.96
C LYS A 70 4.24 3.85 -25.86
N LYS A 71 3.76 4.57 -24.83
CA LYS A 71 3.07 4.03 -23.65
C LYS A 71 3.94 3.07 -22.82
N GLN A 72 5.27 3.13 -22.97
CA GLN A 72 6.18 2.36 -22.13
C GLN A 72 6.29 3.03 -20.76
N PRO A 73 6.15 2.28 -19.65
CA PRO A 73 6.32 2.82 -18.31
C PRO A 73 7.77 3.27 -18.07
N LEU A 74 7.91 4.51 -17.59
CA LEU A 74 9.19 5.15 -17.28
C LEU A 74 9.43 5.25 -15.78
N ALA A 75 8.38 5.58 -15.01
CA ALA A 75 8.47 5.80 -13.58
C ALA A 75 7.13 5.59 -12.88
N LEU A 76 7.16 5.14 -11.62
CA LEU A 76 6.06 5.34 -10.67
C LEU A 76 6.32 6.67 -9.95
N GLU A 77 5.33 7.56 -9.96
CA GLU A 77 5.48 8.91 -9.39
C GLU A 77 4.41 9.18 -8.33
N THR A 78 4.81 9.81 -7.23
CA THR A 78 3.89 10.42 -6.27
C THR A 78 3.86 11.93 -6.49
N SER A 79 2.81 12.60 -6.03
CA SER A 79 2.69 14.05 -6.17
C SER A 79 2.97 14.81 -4.89
N ILE A 80 3.37 16.08 -5.06
CA ILE A 80 3.25 17.14 -4.07
C ILE A 80 2.22 18.11 -4.62
N VAL A 81 1.09 18.23 -3.92
CA VAL A 81 -0.01 19.11 -4.34
C VAL A 81 -0.08 20.30 -3.40
N ARG A 82 0.11 21.50 -3.94
CA ARG A 82 0.06 22.75 -3.18
C ARG A 82 -1.37 23.26 -3.10
N PHE A 83 -1.81 23.52 -1.87
CA PHE A 83 -3.03 24.24 -1.55
C PHE A 83 -2.69 25.63 -0.99
N VAL A 84 -3.39 26.66 -1.44
CA VAL A 84 -3.18 28.05 -1.01
C VAL A 84 -4.48 28.68 -0.58
N SER A 85 -4.41 29.64 0.33
CA SER A 85 -5.57 30.43 0.73
C SER A 85 -5.91 31.47 -0.32
N GLN A 86 -7.20 31.59 -0.68
CA GLN A 86 -7.71 32.71 -1.48
C GLN A 86 -8.09 33.94 -0.63
N ASP A 87 -8.10 33.79 0.70
CA ASP A 87 -8.34 34.89 1.63
C ASP A 87 -7.16 35.88 1.60
N PRO A 88 -7.38 37.17 1.25
CA PRO A 88 -6.33 38.19 1.24
C PRO A 88 -5.59 38.36 2.57
N GLU A 89 -6.24 38.07 3.71
CA GLU A 89 -5.63 38.15 5.04
C GLU A 89 -4.67 36.97 5.32
N LYS A 90 -4.83 35.86 4.58
CA LYS A 90 -4.04 34.63 4.70
C LYS A 90 -3.27 34.30 3.43
N LYS A 91 -2.95 35.29 2.59
CA LYS A 91 -2.28 35.09 1.28
C LYS A 91 -0.95 34.32 1.34
N ASP A 92 -0.28 34.30 2.49
CA ASP A 92 0.98 33.59 2.70
C ASP A 92 0.79 32.12 3.15
N LEU A 93 -0.45 31.71 3.45
CA LEU A 93 -0.76 30.36 3.91
C LEU A 93 -0.73 29.39 2.74
N SER A 94 0.10 28.36 2.87
CA SER A 94 0.14 27.21 1.98
C SER A 94 0.26 25.90 2.75
N VAL A 95 -0.49 24.91 2.28
CA VAL A 95 -0.42 23.53 2.75
C VAL A 95 -0.11 22.65 1.56
N ASP A 96 1.02 21.95 1.59
CA ASP A 96 1.37 21.00 0.53
C ASP A 96 1.06 19.57 1.01
N LEU A 97 0.23 18.86 0.25
CA LEU A 97 0.00 17.42 0.43
C LEU A 97 1.14 16.66 -0.26
N ILE A 98 2.03 16.04 0.52
CA ILE A 98 3.23 15.35 0.06
C ILE A 98 2.96 13.84 0.06
N GLY A 99 2.72 13.28 -1.13
CA GLY A 99 2.40 11.87 -1.31
C GLY A 99 3.61 10.97 -1.21
N ALA A 100 3.46 9.89 -0.45
CA ALA A 100 4.51 8.92 -0.19
C ALA A 100 4.14 7.50 -0.66
N VAL A 101 5.16 6.73 -1.02
CA VAL A 101 5.13 5.26 -1.00
C VAL A 101 6.10 4.74 0.06
N HIS A 102 5.71 3.71 0.79
CA HIS A 102 6.52 3.14 1.88
C HIS A 102 7.77 2.42 1.40
N ILE A 103 7.81 2.04 0.12
CA ILE A 103 8.95 1.41 -0.53
C ILE A 103 9.23 2.18 -1.83
N GLY A 104 10.46 2.65 -2.01
CA GLY A 104 10.85 3.52 -3.12
C GLY A 104 12.36 3.50 -3.36
N ASP A 105 12.82 4.11 -4.45
CA ASP A 105 14.25 4.25 -4.69
C ASP A 105 14.88 5.16 -3.62
N GLN A 106 16.13 4.93 -3.24
CA GLN A 106 16.77 5.74 -2.19
C GLN A 106 16.80 7.25 -2.53
N ALA A 107 17.06 7.58 -3.80
CA ALA A 107 17.12 8.98 -4.28
C ALA A 107 15.79 9.72 -4.10
N TYR A 108 14.67 9.00 -4.07
CA TYR A 108 13.35 9.56 -3.80
C TYR A 108 13.26 10.09 -2.37
N TYR A 109 13.66 9.29 -1.37
CA TYR A 109 13.67 9.70 0.03
C TYR A 109 14.69 10.81 0.31
N GLU A 110 15.85 10.80 -0.36
CA GLU A 110 16.81 11.89 -0.30
C GLU A 110 16.24 13.22 -0.85
N THR A 111 15.42 13.14 -1.90
CA THR A 111 14.73 14.30 -2.46
C THR A 111 13.67 14.83 -1.50
N LEU A 112 12.89 13.95 -0.87
CA LEU A 112 11.91 14.33 0.14
C LEU A 112 12.55 15.01 1.35
N ASN A 113 13.65 14.47 1.90
CA ASN A 113 14.37 15.09 3.01
C ASN A 113 14.83 16.53 2.68
N LYS A 114 15.30 16.78 1.46
CA LYS A 114 15.68 18.14 1.02
C LYS A 114 14.48 19.07 0.98
N LYS A 115 13.35 18.60 0.45
CA LYS A 115 12.11 19.38 0.38
C LYS A 115 11.54 19.69 1.76
N PHE A 116 11.60 18.76 2.71
CA PHE A 116 11.10 18.96 4.07
C PHE A 116 11.75 20.16 4.78
N ALA A 117 13.01 20.46 4.47
CA ALA A 117 13.72 21.62 5.01
C ALA A 117 13.13 22.97 4.54
N GLU A 118 12.32 22.98 3.49
CA GLU A 118 11.72 24.20 2.94
C GLU A 118 10.42 24.61 3.64
N TYR A 119 9.89 23.78 4.55
CA TYR A 119 8.62 24.01 5.25
C TYR A 119 8.85 24.49 6.68
N ASP A 120 7.94 25.34 7.18
CA ASP A 120 7.94 25.78 8.58
C ASP A 120 7.68 24.60 9.53
N VAL A 121 6.90 23.61 9.05
CA VAL A 121 6.59 22.34 9.71
C VAL A 121 6.10 21.32 8.68
N VAL A 122 6.46 20.05 8.88
CA VAL A 122 5.97 18.88 8.15
C VAL A 122 5.29 17.94 9.13
N LEU A 123 3.99 17.71 8.91
CA LEU A 123 3.16 16.77 9.64
C LEU A 123 3.32 15.39 9.03
N TYR A 124 3.78 14.41 9.78
CA TYR A 124 4.07 13.08 9.23
C TYR A 124 3.21 11.96 9.79
N GLU A 125 2.91 11.02 8.90
CA GLU A 125 2.25 9.76 9.15
C GLU A 125 3.17 8.77 9.87
N LEU A 126 2.74 8.26 11.03
CA LEU A 126 3.35 7.12 11.70
C LEU A 126 2.48 6.67 12.88
N VAL A 127 1.91 5.47 12.84
CA VAL A 127 1.25 4.93 14.04
C VAL A 127 2.31 4.54 15.07
N ALA A 128 2.45 5.33 16.13
CA ALA A 128 3.44 5.14 17.18
C ALA A 128 3.02 5.83 18.48
N PRO A 129 3.51 5.37 19.66
CA PRO A 129 3.27 6.06 20.92
C PRO A 129 3.69 7.54 20.84
N GLU A 130 2.95 8.42 21.50
CA GLU A 130 3.27 9.85 21.55
C GLU A 130 4.71 10.09 22.03
N GLY A 131 5.38 11.09 21.45
CA GLY A 131 6.77 11.38 21.74
C GLY A 131 7.78 10.40 21.14
N THR A 132 7.33 9.40 20.36
CA THR A 132 8.22 8.59 19.53
C THR A 132 9.03 9.49 18.61
N ARG A 133 10.35 9.44 18.74
CA ARG A 133 11.29 9.93 17.72
C ARG A 133 11.93 8.75 17.01
N ILE A 134 11.88 8.77 15.68
CA ILE A 134 12.55 7.75 14.86
C ILE A 134 14.02 8.16 14.72
N PRO A 135 14.98 7.29 15.12
CA PRO A 135 16.39 7.59 14.93
C PRO A 135 16.72 7.56 13.44
N LYS A 136 17.76 8.29 13.06
CA LYS A 136 18.26 8.30 11.69
C LYS A 136 18.68 6.90 11.27
N GLY A 137 18.18 6.42 10.13
CA GLY A 137 18.37 5.03 9.69
C GLY A 137 17.26 4.08 10.13
N GLY A 138 16.15 4.58 10.67
CA GLY A 138 15.00 3.77 11.07
C GLY A 138 15.17 3.08 12.42
N ARG A 139 14.10 2.43 12.90
CA ARG A 139 14.17 1.62 14.12
C ARG A 139 14.94 0.33 13.82
N LYS A 140 16.09 0.15 14.48
CA LYS A 140 16.84 -1.11 14.54
C LYS A 140 16.06 -2.15 15.35
N SER A 141 14.95 -2.65 14.82
CA SER A 141 14.29 -3.82 15.38
C SER A 141 14.69 -5.02 14.56
N ALA A 142 15.30 -6.03 15.20
CA ALA A 142 15.47 -7.35 14.62
C ALA A 142 14.12 -7.85 14.05
N PRO A 143 14.10 -8.69 13.00
CA PRO A 143 12.87 -9.18 12.38
C PRO A 143 12.17 -10.18 13.31
N ALA A 144 11.60 -9.68 14.42
CA ALA A 144 10.84 -10.46 15.38
C ALA A 144 9.36 -10.54 14.98
N HIS A 145 8.91 -9.67 14.05
CA HIS A 145 7.51 -9.60 13.62
C HIS A 145 7.34 -10.03 12.14
N PRO A 146 6.33 -10.86 11.80
CA PRO A 146 6.09 -11.34 10.43
C PRO A 146 5.97 -10.24 9.37
N ILE A 147 5.40 -9.08 9.75
CA ILE A 147 5.23 -7.92 8.87
C ILE A 147 6.60 -7.30 8.51
N ALA A 148 7.51 -7.18 9.48
CA ALA A 148 8.85 -6.67 9.24
C ALA A 148 9.66 -7.60 8.32
N ALA A 149 9.50 -8.92 8.47
CA ALA A 149 10.13 -9.89 7.56
C ALA A 149 9.58 -9.81 6.12
N MET A 150 8.26 -9.64 5.97
CA MET A 150 7.64 -9.41 4.66
C MET A 150 8.14 -8.13 4.00
N GLN A 151 8.26 -7.06 4.80
CA GLN A 151 8.85 -5.80 4.37
C GLN A 151 10.27 -6.03 3.84
N VAL A 152 11.20 -6.53 4.65
CA VAL A 152 12.60 -6.80 4.21
C VAL A 152 12.66 -7.68 2.95
N GLY A 153 11.79 -8.69 2.85
CA GLY A 153 11.69 -9.54 1.66
C GLY A 153 11.29 -8.76 0.40
N MET A 154 10.28 -7.88 0.50
CA MET A 154 9.82 -7.06 -0.63
C MET A 154 10.87 -6.04 -1.07
N GLN A 155 11.57 -5.40 -0.13
CA GLN A 155 12.68 -4.50 -0.44
C GLN A 155 13.77 -5.21 -1.24
N THR A 156 14.20 -6.38 -0.77
CA THR A 156 15.24 -7.19 -1.41
C THR A 156 14.82 -7.64 -2.80
N MET A 157 13.58 -8.10 -2.94
CA MET A 157 13.04 -8.57 -4.23
C MET A 157 12.95 -7.44 -5.26
N LEU A 158 12.57 -6.23 -4.83
CA LEU A 158 12.36 -5.09 -5.72
C LEU A 158 13.62 -4.23 -5.89
N GLY A 159 14.67 -4.43 -5.10
CA GLY A 159 15.84 -3.56 -5.10
C GLY A 159 15.48 -2.11 -4.77
N LEU A 160 14.57 -1.94 -3.81
CA LEU A 160 14.08 -0.65 -3.31
C LEU A 160 14.58 -0.42 -1.89
N ALA A 161 14.12 0.65 -1.25
CA ALA A 161 14.42 1.01 0.13
C ALA A 161 13.13 1.30 0.91
N PHE A 162 13.17 1.15 2.24
CA PHE A 162 12.05 1.52 3.11
C PHE A 162 12.10 2.99 3.51
N GLN A 163 10.93 3.62 3.53
CA GLN A 163 10.76 5.01 3.94
C GLN A 163 11.36 5.30 5.32
N LEU A 164 11.09 4.44 6.31
CA LEU A 164 11.56 4.67 7.69
C LEU A 164 13.07 4.62 7.84
N ASP A 165 13.78 3.95 6.93
CA ASP A 165 15.24 3.85 6.97
C ASP A 165 15.91 5.10 6.38
N HIS A 166 15.22 5.79 5.46
CA HIS A 166 15.82 6.85 4.64
C HIS A 166 15.24 8.25 4.84
N ILE A 167 14.03 8.38 5.38
CA ILE A 167 13.52 9.68 5.83
C ILE A 167 14.15 10.03 7.19
N ASP A 168 14.66 11.26 7.29
CA ASP A 168 15.25 11.78 8.52
C ASP A 168 14.17 12.50 9.35
N TYR A 169 13.61 11.81 10.34
CA TYR A 169 12.56 12.33 11.23
C TYR A 169 13.11 13.14 12.41
N THR A 170 14.43 13.33 12.49
CA THR A 170 15.07 14.04 13.60
C THR A 170 14.95 15.57 13.60
N PRO A 171 14.78 16.27 12.46
CA PRO A 171 14.60 17.72 12.45
C PRO A 171 13.36 18.16 13.25
N ASP A 172 13.48 19.27 13.98
CA ASP A 172 12.39 19.76 14.85
C ASP A 172 11.17 20.27 14.09
N ASN A 173 11.30 20.54 12.77
CA ASN A 173 10.17 20.88 11.93
C ASN A 173 9.37 19.65 11.49
N LEU A 174 9.79 18.41 11.79
CA LEU A 174 8.97 17.21 11.57
C LEU A 174 8.15 16.90 12.84
N VAL A 175 6.83 17.05 12.73
CA VAL A 175 5.88 16.87 13.83
C VAL A 175 5.03 15.64 13.56
N HIS A 176 4.98 14.74 14.54
CA HIS A 176 4.10 13.57 14.48
C HIS A 176 2.65 14.02 14.46
N ALA A 177 1.88 13.52 13.50
CA ALA A 177 0.51 13.97 13.27
C ALA A 177 -0.48 12.81 13.12
N ASP A 178 -0.23 11.69 13.78
CA ASP A 178 -1.00 10.47 13.59
C ASP A 178 -1.47 9.87 14.92
N MET A 179 -2.24 8.79 14.83
CA MET A 179 -2.74 8.05 15.99
C MET A 179 -1.61 7.27 16.69
N THR A 180 -1.77 7.11 17.99
CA THR A 180 -1.10 6.04 18.74
C THR A 180 -1.68 4.66 18.39
N PRO A 181 -0.96 3.56 18.65
CA PRO A 181 -1.50 2.21 18.48
C PRO A 181 -2.81 1.99 19.24
N GLU A 182 -2.92 2.51 20.46
CA GLU A 182 -4.11 2.39 21.30
C GLU A 182 -5.28 3.21 20.75
N GLU A 183 -5.03 4.43 20.25
CA GLU A 183 -6.04 5.22 19.54
C GLU A 183 -6.50 4.52 18.27
N MET A 184 -5.58 3.94 17.49
CA MET A 184 -5.91 3.22 16.27
C MET A 184 -6.80 2.01 16.57
N THR A 185 -6.43 1.17 17.54
CA THR A 185 -7.25 0.01 17.92
C THR A 185 -8.64 0.43 18.39
N LYS A 186 -8.74 1.42 19.29
CA LYS A 186 -10.03 1.94 19.75
C LYS A 186 -10.86 2.54 18.62
N SER A 187 -10.21 3.25 17.69
CA SER A 187 -10.87 3.82 16.52
C SER A 187 -11.46 2.71 15.66
N MET A 188 -10.70 1.68 15.31
CA MET A 188 -11.18 0.54 14.52
C MET A 188 -12.36 -0.18 15.21
N GLU A 189 -12.27 -0.43 16.52
CA GLU A 189 -13.35 -1.03 17.29
C GLU A 189 -14.62 -0.16 17.28
N SER A 190 -14.48 1.13 17.57
CA SER A 190 -15.61 2.07 17.62
C SER A 190 -16.23 2.36 16.25
N ASN A 191 -15.44 2.25 15.18
CA ASN A 191 -15.88 2.47 13.81
C ASN A 191 -16.39 1.18 13.13
N ASN A 192 -16.60 0.11 13.93
CA ASN A 192 -17.12 -1.18 13.49
C ASN A 192 -16.27 -1.88 12.40
N GLU A 193 -14.98 -1.63 12.36
CA GLU A 193 -14.00 -2.28 11.47
C GLU A 193 -13.58 -3.65 12.03
N SER A 194 -14.57 -4.53 12.19
CA SER A 194 -14.35 -5.90 12.67
C SER A 194 -13.84 -6.81 11.56
N THR A 195 -12.91 -7.71 11.91
CA THR A 195 -12.32 -8.71 11.00
C THR A 195 -13.39 -9.53 10.26
N SER A 196 -14.52 -9.85 10.91
CA SER A 196 -15.61 -10.63 10.31
C SER A 196 -16.33 -9.88 9.19
N ARG A 197 -16.53 -8.56 9.31
CA ARG A 197 -17.08 -7.73 8.23
C ARG A 197 -16.11 -7.55 7.08
N THR A 198 -14.82 -7.32 7.37
CA THR A 198 -13.79 -7.25 6.33
C THR A 198 -13.72 -8.56 5.54
N VAL A 199 -13.79 -9.71 6.22
CA VAL A 199 -13.85 -11.03 5.57
C VAL A 199 -15.11 -11.17 4.71
N LEU A 200 -16.29 -10.75 5.21
CA LEU A 200 -17.53 -10.80 4.44
C LEU A 200 -17.47 -9.92 3.18
N ARG A 201 -16.92 -8.70 3.28
CA ARG A 201 -16.72 -7.81 2.12
C ARG A 201 -15.73 -8.39 1.13
N ALA A 202 -14.63 -8.97 1.60
CA ALA A 202 -13.64 -9.63 0.76
C ALA A 202 -14.27 -10.81 -0.02
N ILE A 203 -15.11 -11.62 0.63
CA ILE A 203 -15.88 -12.69 -0.03
C ILE A 203 -16.83 -12.10 -1.08
N GLY A 204 -17.60 -11.07 -0.72
CA GLY A 204 -18.52 -10.41 -1.65
C GLY A 204 -17.82 -9.85 -2.88
N GLN A 205 -16.65 -9.22 -2.70
CA GLN A 205 -15.86 -8.70 -3.81
C GLN A 205 -15.23 -9.82 -4.65
N ALA A 206 -14.73 -10.89 -4.03
CA ALA A 206 -14.23 -12.05 -4.77
C ALA A 206 -15.33 -12.68 -5.63
N MET A 207 -16.56 -12.77 -5.10
CA MET A 207 -17.74 -13.22 -5.85
C MET A 207 -18.09 -12.26 -6.98
N ALA A 208 -18.07 -10.94 -6.73
CA ALA A 208 -18.33 -9.93 -7.75
C ALA A 208 -17.28 -9.93 -8.87
N GLN A 209 -16.00 -10.13 -8.51
CA GLN A 209 -14.89 -10.27 -9.46
C GLN A 209 -15.03 -11.56 -10.26
N GLN A 210 -15.40 -12.69 -9.64
CA GLN A 210 -15.64 -13.95 -10.33
C GLN A 210 -16.86 -13.87 -11.27
N ALA A 211 -17.94 -13.21 -10.84
CA ALA A 211 -19.11 -12.97 -11.69
C ALA A 211 -18.77 -12.06 -12.89
N SER A 212 -17.89 -11.08 -12.68
CA SER A 212 -17.42 -10.17 -13.73
C SER A 212 -16.37 -10.81 -14.65
N ALA A 213 -15.62 -11.81 -14.15
CA ALA A 213 -14.64 -12.59 -14.91
C ALA A 213 -15.30 -13.50 -15.96
N GLY A 214 -16.58 -13.85 -15.79
CA GLY A 214 -17.37 -14.52 -16.82
C GLY A 214 -17.72 -13.65 -18.03
N GLN A 215 -17.57 -12.33 -17.93
CA GLN A 215 -17.99 -11.37 -18.97
C GLN A 215 -16.83 -10.55 -19.57
N LYS A 216 -15.63 -10.59 -18.98
CA LYS A 216 -14.40 -10.05 -19.57
C LYS A 216 -13.36 -11.15 -19.66
N GLY A 217 -13.11 -11.66 -20.87
CA GLY A 217 -11.95 -12.49 -21.21
C GLY A 217 -10.63 -11.70 -21.09
N GLY A 218 -10.28 -11.31 -19.87
CA GLY A 218 -9.14 -10.46 -19.54
C GLY A 218 -7.98 -11.27 -18.98
N ASN A 219 -7.02 -11.58 -19.85
CA ASN A 219 -5.59 -11.75 -19.58
C ASN A 219 -5.18 -12.51 -18.28
N GLY A 220 -5.49 -13.81 -18.20
CA GLY A 220 -4.87 -14.75 -17.24
C GLY A 220 -3.36 -15.03 -17.49
N SER A 221 -2.66 -14.12 -18.17
CA SER A 221 -1.24 -14.22 -18.51
C SER A 221 -0.33 -13.48 -17.53
N GLY A 222 -0.87 -12.68 -16.61
CA GLY A 222 -0.11 -11.93 -15.60
C GLY A 222 0.60 -12.84 -14.58
N ASP A 223 -0.14 -13.73 -13.91
CA ASP A 223 0.41 -14.58 -12.84
C ASP A 223 1.38 -15.64 -13.36
N ILE A 224 1.10 -16.23 -14.53
CA ILE A 224 2.02 -17.15 -15.20
C ILE A 224 3.27 -16.40 -15.69
N GLY A 225 3.11 -15.19 -16.23
CA GLY A 225 4.22 -14.35 -16.68
C GLY A 225 5.18 -14.00 -15.54
N ILE A 226 4.65 -13.60 -14.38
CA ILE A 226 5.44 -13.32 -13.17
C ILE A 226 6.20 -14.58 -12.70
N LEU A 227 5.53 -15.73 -12.66
CA LEU A 227 6.16 -16.99 -12.26
C LEU A 227 7.29 -17.38 -13.23
N MET A 228 7.07 -17.25 -14.54
CA MET A 228 8.10 -17.51 -15.55
C MET A 228 9.25 -16.51 -15.41
N ASP A 229 8.97 -15.23 -15.20
CA ASP A 229 10.00 -14.21 -14.99
C ASP A 229 10.85 -14.51 -13.74
N MET A 230 10.25 -14.97 -12.64
CA MET A 230 10.98 -15.37 -11.44
C MET A 230 11.85 -16.62 -11.65
N LEU A 231 11.38 -17.60 -12.42
CA LEU A 231 12.08 -18.86 -12.68
C LEU A 231 13.21 -18.72 -13.72
N PHE A 232 13.02 -17.87 -14.74
CA PHE A 232 13.91 -17.80 -15.90
C PHE A 232 14.79 -16.54 -15.95
N THR A 233 14.52 -15.50 -15.15
CA THR A 233 15.39 -14.32 -15.06
C THR A 233 16.46 -14.54 -13.99
N THR A 234 17.67 -14.92 -14.39
CA THR A 234 18.76 -15.23 -13.47
C THR A 234 19.38 -13.98 -12.85
N ASP A 235 19.49 -12.89 -13.61
CA ASP A 235 20.01 -11.60 -13.15
C ASP A 235 19.06 -10.94 -12.12
N PRO A 236 19.52 -10.68 -10.88
CA PRO A 236 18.67 -10.10 -9.84
C PRO A 236 18.13 -8.70 -10.17
N ALA A 237 18.91 -7.87 -10.87
CA ALA A 237 18.51 -6.50 -11.20
C ALA A 237 17.40 -6.51 -12.28
N GLN A 238 17.51 -7.38 -13.28
CA GLN A 238 16.45 -7.56 -14.28
C GLN A 238 15.17 -8.15 -13.67
N ARG A 239 15.30 -9.09 -12.73
CA ARG A 239 14.14 -9.67 -12.03
C ARG A 239 13.40 -8.62 -11.21
N ALA A 240 14.14 -7.81 -10.45
CA ALA A 240 13.60 -6.68 -9.69
C ALA A 240 12.90 -5.67 -10.62
N HIS A 241 13.53 -5.31 -11.74
CA HIS A 241 12.95 -4.40 -12.75
C HIS A 241 11.63 -4.92 -13.32
N LYS A 242 11.56 -6.18 -13.74
CA LYS A 242 10.32 -6.80 -14.23
C LYS A 242 9.23 -6.84 -13.15
N MET A 243 9.59 -7.09 -11.91
CA MET A 243 8.64 -7.07 -10.79
C MET A 243 8.12 -5.66 -10.53
N LYS A 244 8.99 -4.63 -10.54
CA LYS A 244 8.57 -3.23 -10.45
C LYS A 244 7.57 -2.88 -11.57
N LEU A 245 7.82 -3.30 -12.81
CA LEU A 245 6.91 -3.07 -13.93
C LEU A 245 5.53 -3.71 -13.72
N ASN A 246 5.50 -4.97 -13.31
CA ASN A 246 4.25 -5.69 -13.05
C ASN A 246 3.46 -5.06 -11.90
N MET A 247 4.13 -4.69 -10.80
CA MET A 247 3.50 -4.08 -9.64
C MET A 247 3.06 -2.63 -9.89
N ALA A 248 3.85 -1.83 -10.62
CA ALA A 248 3.51 -0.44 -10.95
C ALA A 248 2.16 -0.35 -11.69
N GLY A 249 1.88 -1.29 -12.59
CA GLY A 249 0.58 -1.36 -13.27
C GLY A 249 -0.60 -1.70 -12.35
N GLN A 250 -0.35 -2.33 -11.20
CA GLN A 250 -1.39 -2.63 -10.20
C GLN A 250 -1.70 -1.42 -9.31
N PHE A 251 -0.72 -0.53 -9.07
CA PHE A 251 -0.91 0.68 -8.25
C PHE A 251 -1.99 1.63 -8.79
N GLU A 252 -2.14 1.74 -10.12
CA GLU A 252 -3.22 2.53 -10.74
C GLU A 252 -4.63 1.96 -10.47
N ASN A 253 -4.72 0.71 -10.01
CA ASN A 253 -5.98 0.03 -9.67
C ASN A 253 -6.11 -0.26 -8.16
N LEU A 254 -5.08 -0.01 -7.34
CA LEU A 254 -5.08 -0.30 -5.90
C LEU A 254 -5.84 0.74 -5.07
N GLU A 255 -5.81 2.01 -5.47
CA GLU A 255 -6.57 3.08 -4.79
C GLU A 255 -8.08 2.77 -4.79
N GLY A 256 -8.59 2.25 -5.90
CA GLY A 256 -9.98 1.79 -6.03
C GLY A 256 -10.31 0.51 -5.27
N GLN A 257 -9.37 -0.12 -4.57
CA GLN A 257 -9.58 -1.31 -3.74
C GLN A 257 -9.50 -1.00 -2.24
N MET A 258 -9.14 0.22 -1.85
CA MET A 258 -9.06 0.62 -0.44
C MET A 258 -10.43 0.74 0.24
N PHE A 259 -11.53 0.83 -0.55
CA PHE A 259 -12.92 0.83 -0.07
C PHE A 259 -13.31 -0.41 0.78
N ILE A 260 -12.55 -1.51 0.67
CA ILE A 260 -12.79 -2.75 1.44
C ILE A 260 -12.68 -2.50 2.95
N PHE A 261 -11.88 -1.51 3.34
CA PHE A 261 -11.57 -1.18 4.73
C PHE A 261 -12.43 -0.05 5.30
N GLU A 262 -13.54 0.33 4.64
CA GLU A 262 -14.43 1.38 5.14
C GLU A 262 -15.31 0.92 6.32
N GLY A 263 -15.29 1.70 7.40
CA GLY A 263 -16.24 1.62 8.51
C GLY A 263 -17.39 2.62 8.36
N ASP A 264 -18.15 2.82 9.43
CA ASP A 264 -19.36 3.66 9.38
C ASP A 264 -19.03 5.16 9.16
N ASN A 265 -17.82 5.60 9.51
CA ASN A 265 -17.33 6.98 9.31
C ASN A 265 -16.17 7.06 8.29
N GLY A 266 -16.18 6.21 7.26
CA GLY A 266 -15.02 5.97 6.40
C GLY A 266 -14.03 5.00 7.06
N SER A 267 -12.84 4.81 6.49
CA SER A 267 -11.82 3.90 7.05
C SER A 267 -11.03 4.57 8.17
N THR A 268 -10.78 3.84 9.26
CA THR A 268 -9.83 4.23 10.31
C THR A 268 -8.43 4.38 9.72
N ILE A 269 -8.08 3.52 8.74
CA ILE A 269 -6.78 3.53 8.10
C ILE A 269 -6.52 4.85 7.39
N ILE A 270 -7.56 5.53 6.87
CA ILE A 270 -7.43 6.77 6.09
C ILE A 270 -8.16 7.93 6.77
N ASN A 271 -9.49 7.95 6.78
CA ASN A 271 -10.29 9.12 7.14
C ASN A 271 -10.09 9.55 8.60
N LEU A 272 -10.08 8.61 9.56
CA LEU A 272 -9.96 8.97 10.97
C LEU A 272 -8.52 9.37 11.33
N ARG A 273 -7.51 8.73 10.74
CA ARG A 273 -6.11 9.15 10.85
C ARG A 273 -5.88 10.54 10.23
N ASN A 274 -6.48 10.82 9.08
CA ASN A 274 -6.44 12.16 8.47
C ASN A 274 -7.07 13.21 9.37
N LYS A 275 -8.20 12.90 10.01
CA LYS A 275 -8.83 13.81 10.98
C LYS A 275 -7.89 14.15 12.14
N LYS A 276 -7.21 13.14 12.71
CA LYS A 276 -6.19 13.36 13.75
C LYS A 276 -5.06 14.27 13.27
N ALA A 277 -4.59 14.08 12.04
CA ALA A 277 -3.56 14.92 11.45
C ALA A 277 -4.00 16.38 11.29
N LEU A 278 -5.27 16.60 10.91
CA LEU A 278 -5.84 17.94 10.80
C LEU A 278 -6.00 18.63 12.16
N GLU A 279 -6.25 17.90 13.25
CA GLU A 279 -6.19 18.50 14.60
C GLU A 279 -4.78 19.02 14.93
N VAL A 280 -3.73 18.35 14.43
CA VAL A 280 -2.34 18.82 14.56
C VAL A 280 -2.08 20.00 13.61
N LEU A 281 -2.65 20.00 12.40
CA LEU A 281 -2.63 21.14 11.49
C LEU A 281 -3.21 22.39 12.16
N ASP A 282 -4.38 22.29 12.78
CA ASP A 282 -5.01 23.40 13.51
C ASP A 282 -4.09 23.97 14.59
N LYS A 283 -3.43 23.11 15.36
CA LYS A 283 -2.44 23.54 16.37
C LYS A 283 -1.26 24.28 15.74
N GLN A 284 -0.73 23.79 14.62
CA GLN A 284 0.38 24.44 13.93
C GLN A 284 -0.02 25.80 13.33
N LEU A 285 -1.20 25.88 12.72
CA LEU A 285 -1.77 27.13 12.22
C LEU A 285 -1.97 28.14 13.35
N ALA A 286 -2.52 27.71 14.49
CA ALA A 286 -2.67 28.55 15.68
C ALA A 286 -1.33 29.03 16.25
N SER A 287 -0.25 28.24 16.06
CA SER A 287 1.12 28.64 16.43
C SER A 287 1.79 29.58 15.41
N GLY A 288 1.09 29.95 14.33
CA GLY A 288 1.56 30.91 13.33
C GLY A 288 2.37 30.32 12.17
N LYS A 289 2.39 28.99 12.01
CA LYS A 289 3.02 28.33 10.87
C LYS A 289 2.24 28.62 9.59
N LYS A 290 2.93 28.90 8.48
CA LYS A 290 2.30 29.35 7.22
C LYS A 290 2.61 28.46 6.04
N LYS A 291 3.79 27.84 5.98
CA LYS A 291 4.17 26.89 4.94
C LYS A 291 4.28 25.49 5.54
N ILE A 292 3.23 24.71 5.37
CA ILE A 292 3.05 23.43 6.07
C ILE A 292 3.05 22.29 5.06
N GLY A 293 3.81 21.23 5.33
CA GLY A 293 3.74 19.97 4.58
C GLY A 293 2.91 18.93 5.33
N ILE A 294 2.08 18.16 4.63
CA ILE A 294 1.42 16.96 5.18
C ILE A 294 1.98 15.76 4.42
N PHE A 295 2.87 14.99 5.08
CA PHE A 295 3.60 13.87 4.52
C PHE A 295 2.96 12.54 4.89
N TYR A 296 2.18 11.99 3.95
CA TYR A 296 1.34 10.80 4.13
C TYR A 296 1.40 9.90 2.89
N GLY A 297 1.06 8.62 3.06
CA GLY A 297 0.89 7.68 1.96
C GLY A 297 -0.10 8.23 0.91
N ALA A 298 0.19 8.02 -0.38
CA ALA A 298 -0.58 8.61 -1.47
C ALA A 298 -2.10 8.33 -1.39
N GLY A 299 -2.50 7.17 -0.85
CA GLY A 299 -3.91 6.82 -0.66
C GLY A 299 -4.67 7.67 0.37
N HIS A 300 -3.97 8.44 1.21
CA HIS A 300 -4.60 9.36 2.16
C HIS A 300 -4.98 10.70 1.53
N LEU A 301 -4.36 11.08 0.41
CA LEU A 301 -4.34 12.48 -0.01
C LEU A 301 -5.66 12.98 -0.59
N ALA A 302 -6.47 12.09 -1.16
CA ALA A 302 -7.80 12.45 -1.65
C ALA A 302 -8.69 13.01 -0.53
N ASP A 303 -8.77 12.32 0.61
CA ASP A 303 -9.54 12.77 1.77
C ASP A 303 -8.95 14.06 2.39
N PHE A 304 -7.62 14.20 2.44
CA PHE A 304 -7.01 15.47 2.85
C PHE A 304 -7.38 16.62 1.92
N ALA A 305 -7.34 16.41 0.60
CA ALA A 305 -7.64 17.44 -0.38
C ALA A 305 -9.08 17.96 -0.25
N ASP A 306 -10.03 17.03 -0.07
CA ASP A 306 -11.43 17.36 0.17
C ASP A 306 -11.57 18.22 1.42
N ARG A 307 -10.94 17.83 2.53
CA ARG A 307 -10.99 18.57 3.82
C ARG A 307 -10.28 19.92 3.78
N LEU A 308 -9.12 20.02 3.13
CA LEU A 308 -8.43 21.30 2.94
C LEU A 308 -9.30 22.27 2.14
N THR A 309 -10.04 21.77 1.15
CA THR A 309 -10.97 22.58 0.36
C THR A 309 -12.23 22.94 1.16
N SER A 310 -12.86 21.97 1.81
CA SER A 310 -14.14 22.16 2.49
C SER A 310 -14.00 22.93 3.81
N ASP A 311 -13.02 22.58 4.63
CA ASP A 311 -12.94 23.00 6.02
C ASP A 311 -11.99 24.19 6.17
N TYR A 312 -10.88 24.18 5.42
CA TYR A 312 -9.84 25.22 5.48
C TYR A 312 -9.96 26.27 4.38
N LYS A 313 -10.87 26.08 3.41
CA LYS A 313 -11.08 26.96 2.26
C LYS A 313 -9.80 27.23 1.44
N LEU A 314 -8.94 26.21 1.37
CA LEU A 314 -7.74 26.26 0.54
C LEU A 314 -8.03 25.69 -0.84
N GLU A 315 -7.41 26.25 -1.86
CA GLU A 315 -7.58 25.79 -3.23
C GLU A 315 -6.29 25.20 -3.78
N LYS A 316 -6.43 24.12 -4.55
CA LYS A 316 -5.33 23.51 -5.29
C LYS A 316 -4.74 24.53 -6.26
N SER A 317 -3.44 24.78 -6.14
CA SER A 317 -2.70 25.74 -6.96
C SER A 317 -1.75 25.06 -7.95
N SER A 318 -1.02 24.03 -7.53
CA SER A 318 -0.07 23.33 -8.39
C SER A 318 0.14 21.88 -7.99
N VAL A 319 0.69 21.10 -8.93
CA VAL A 319 1.08 19.71 -8.73
C VAL A 319 2.53 19.55 -9.21
N GLU A 320 3.39 19.08 -8.32
CA GLU A 320 4.73 18.60 -8.66
C GLU A 320 4.72 17.06 -8.61
N TRP A 321 5.43 16.40 -9.51
CA TRP A 321 5.55 14.94 -9.54
C TRP A 321 6.97 14.51 -9.20
N LEU A 322 7.09 13.55 -8.30
CA LEU A 322 8.36 12.97 -7.86
C LEU A 322 8.44 11.51 -8.25
N GLU A 323 9.54 11.14 -8.92
CA GLU A 323 9.86 9.75 -9.25
C GLU A 323 10.15 8.97 -7.97
N ALA A 324 9.24 8.07 -7.62
CA ALA A 324 9.38 7.16 -6.50
C ALA A 324 10.10 5.88 -6.94
N TRP A 325 9.71 5.32 -8.08
CA TRP A 325 10.38 4.15 -8.68
C TRP A 325 10.80 4.48 -10.10
N SER A 326 12.08 4.23 -10.42
CA SER A 326 12.52 4.14 -11.79
C SER A 326 12.07 2.82 -12.40
N LEU A 327 11.38 2.90 -13.54
CA LEU A 327 10.96 1.74 -14.33
C LEU A 327 11.80 1.58 -15.61
N LEU A 328 12.89 2.35 -15.71
CA LEU A 328 13.88 2.19 -16.76
C LEU A 328 14.69 0.90 -16.55
N PRO A 329 15.13 0.24 -17.63
CA PRO A 329 15.95 -0.96 -17.52
C PRO A 329 17.25 -0.64 -16.77
N PRO A 330 17.70 -1.54 -15.87
CA PRO A 330 18.93 -1.34 -15.12
C PRO A 330 20.13 -1.28 -16.08
N LYS A 331 21.12 -0.43 -15.77
CA LYS A 331 22.38 -0.40 -16.52
C LYS A 331 23.10 -1.74 -16.30
N SER A 332 23.62 -2.34 -17.38
CA SER A 332 24.35 -3.62 -17.31
C SER A 332 25.40 -3.60 -16.20
N GLY A 333 25.32 -4.55 -15.26
CA GLY A 333 26.24 -4.66 -14.12
C GLY A 333 25.86 -3.89 -12.85
N SER A 334 24.70 -3.22 -12.78
CA SER A 334 24.23 -2.59 -11.54
C SER A 334 23.86 -3.64 -10.49
N LYS A 335 24.58 -3.67 -9.37
CA LYS A 335 24.19 -4.47 -8.20
C LYS A 335 22.90 -3.86 -7.61
N PRO A 336 21.90 -4.67 -7.21
CA PRO A 336 20.80 -4.17 -6.38
C PRO A 336 21.39 -3.41 -5.18
N ALA A 337 20.75 -2.30 -4.78
CA ALA A 337 21.20 -1.53 -3.63
C ALA A 337 21.41 -2.49 -2.45
N PRO A 338 22.61 -2.56 -1.84
CA PRO A 338 22.81 -3.39 -0.68
C PRO A 338 21.89 -2.88 0.43
N ALA A 339 21.18 -3.79 1.11
CA ALA A 339 20.70 -3.49 2.46
C ALA A 339 21.92 -2.97 3.25
N GLN A 340 21.81 -1.79 3.86
CA GLN A 340 22.94 -1.23 4.60
C GLN A 340 23.41 -2.26 5.63
N PRO A 341 24.72 -2.55 5.71
CA PRO A 341 25.24 -3.39 6.77
C PRO A 341 24.97 -2.70 8.12
N ASP A 342 24.60 -3.50 9.11
CA ASP A 342 24.42 -3.06 10.49
C ASP A 342 25.62 -2.22 10.91
N ALA A 343 25.42 -0.91 11.08
CA ALA A 343 26.44 -0.07 11.68
C ALA A 343 26.70 -0.59 13.09
N GLU A 344 27.90 -1.16 13.28
CA GLU A 344 28.39 -1.75 14.53
C GLU A 344 28.05 -0.85 15.71
N ALA A 345 27.30 -1.42 16.67
CA ALA A 345 27.04 -0.77 17.93
C ALA A 345 28.39 -0.53 18.64
N LYS A 346 28.77 0.74 18.81
CA LYS A 346 29.70 1.07 19.90
C LYS A 346 28.98 0.74 21.21
N PRO A 347 29.59 -0.02 22.13
CA PRO A 347 28.96 -0.32 23.40
C PRO A 347 28.77 0.99 24.17
N ASP A 348 27.51 1.31 24.47
CA ASP A 348 27.16 2.41 25.36
C ASP A 348 27.77 2.14 26.74
N ALA A 349 28.41 3.17 27.28
CA ALA A 349 28.94 3.16 28.63
C ALA A 349 27.78 2.93 29.62
N ALA A 350 27.96 1.95 30.51
CA ALA A 350 27.00 1.63 31.55
C ALA A 350 26.66 2.87 32.40
N PRO A 351 25.38 3.07 32.78
CA PRO A 351 25.01 4.13 33.69
C PRO A 351 25.62 3.86 35.08
N ALA A 352 26.16 4.91 35.70
CA ALA A 352 26.74 4.86 37.03
C ALA A 352 25.69 4.41 38.06
N GLU A 353 26.03 3.40 38.86
CA GLU A 353 25.22 2.95 40.00
C GLU A 353 25.17 4.03 41.07
N ASP A 354 23.94 4.43 41.42
CA ASP A 354 23.62 5.28 42.55
C ASP A 354 23.88 4.50 43.85
N SER A 355 24.84 4.97 44.66
CA SER A 355 25.19 4.37 45.95
C SER A 355 24.22 4.85 47.03
N PRO A 356 23.60 3.96 47.83
CA PRO A 356 22.73 4.38 48.91
C PRO A 356 23.54 4.96 50.08
N ALA A 357 23.10 6.11 50.57
CA ALA A 357 23.60 6.75 51.78
C ALA A 357 23.51 5.79 52.97
N LYS A 358 24.66 5.51 53.61
CA LYS A 358 24.72 4.87 54.93
C LYS A 358 24.38 5.88 56.01
N ALA A 359 23.36 5.56 56.79
CA ALA A 359 23.15 6.10 58.12
C ALA A 359 24.26 5.63 59.08
N SER A 360 24.89 6.57 59.79
CA SER A 360 25.43 6.44 61.15
C SER A 360 25.72 7.82 61.70
#